data_AF-A0A544XC72-F1
#
_entry.id   AF-A0A544XC72-F1
#
_cell.length_a   1.000
_cell.length_b   1.000
_cell.length_c   1.000
_cell.angle_alpha   90.00
_cell.angle_beta   90.00
_cell.angle_gamma   90.00
#
_symmetry.space_group_name_H-M   'P 1'
#
loop_
_entity.id
_entity.type
_entity.pdbx_description
1 polymer ?
#
loop_
_entity_poly.entity_id
_entity_poly.type
_entity_poly.pdbx_seq_one_letter_code
_entity_poly.pdbx_strand_id
1 'polypeptide(L)'
;VISKILPVEDMPFLEDGTPVDIVLNPLGVPGRMNVGQVLETHLGWIAARGWDVSGLEEAWAERLRDKDMGRVEPWTKVATPVFDGAHEEEIVGLLGSTLLNRDGSRMVGENGKARLFDGRS
;
A
#
# COMPACT_ATOMS: atom_id res chain seq x y z
N VAL A 1 -9.46 14.25 -16.45
CA VAL A 1 -10.94 14.37 -16.62
C VAL A 1 -11.57 13.13 -16.00
N ILE A 2 -12.68 13.27 -15.29
CA ILE A 2 -13.43 12.11 -14.76
C ILE A 2 -14.29 11.55 -15.89
N SER A 3 -14.17 10.24 -16.18
CA SER A 3 -14.88 9.60 -17.30
C SER A 3 -16.28 9.12 -16.93
N LYS A 4 -16.45 8.54 -15.74
CA LYS A 4 -17.71 7.98 -15.24
C LYS A 4 -17.68 7.95 -13.71
N ILE A 5 -18.83 8.16 -13.08
CA ILE A 5 -19.07 7.90 -11.66
C ILE A 5 -20.00 6.68 -11.59
N LEU A 6 -19.56 5.64 -10.87
CA LEU A 6 -20.33 4.41 -10.70
C LEU A 6 -21.07 4.43 -9.35
N PRO A 7 -22.21 3.72 -9.25
CA PRO A 7 -22.76 3.32 -7.96
C PRO A 7 -21.71 2.53 -7.16
N VAL A 8 -21.79 2.57 -5.83
CA VAL A 8 -20.78 1.95 -4.95
C VAL A 8 -20.79 0.42 -5.07
N GLU A 9 -21.96 -0.16 -5.30
CA GLU A 9 -22.20 -1.59 -5.52
C GLU A 9 -21.58 -2.10 -6.83
N ASP A 10 -21.37 -1.22 -7.80
CA ASP A 10 -20.79 -1.54 -9.11
C ASP A 10 -19.25 -1.50 -9.10
N MET A 11 -18.65 -0.99 -8.02
CA MET A 11 -17.20 -0.84 -7.91
C MET A 11 -16.53 -2.16 -7.54
N PRO A 12 -15.33 -2.45 -8.07
CA PRO A 12 -14.53 -3.56 -7.57
C PRO A 12 -14.24 -3.39 -6.08
N PHE A 13 -14.28 -4.48 -5.33
CA PHE A 13 -14.13 -4.45 -3.87
C PHE A 13 -13.12 -5.49 -3.37
N LEU A 14 -12.56 -5.23 -2.18
CA LEU A 14 -11.60 -6.09 -1.49
C LEU A 14 -12.30 -7.27 -0.80
N GLU A 15 -11.52 -8.22 -0.30
CA GLU A 15 -12.02 -9.40 0.43
C GLU A 15 -12.87 -9.04 1.67
N ASP A 16 -12.67 -7.87 2.27
CA ASP A 16 -13.46 -7.39 3.40
C ASP A 16 -14.73 -6.62 2.99
N GLY A 17 -15.04 -6.56 1.70
CA GLY A 17 -16.18 -5.84 1.15
C GLY A 17 -15.92 -4.36 0.87
N THR A 18 -14.73 -3.83 1.18
CA THR A 18 -14.42 -2.41 0.95
C THR A 18 -14.29 -2.13 -0.55
N PRO A 19 -15.15 -1.28 -1.14
CA PRO A 19 -15.03 -0.88 -2.54
C PRO A 19 -13.82 0.03 -2.75
N VAL A 20 -13.19 -0.06 -3.92
CA VAL A 20 -12.17 0.94 -4.31
C VAL A 20 -12.83 2.26 -4.70
N ASP A 21 -12.21 3.38 -4.39
CA ASP A 21 -12.77 4.70 -4.72
C ASP A 21 -12.52 5.13 -6.17
N ILE A 22 -11.34 4.79 -6.71
CA ILE A 22 -10.87 5.24 -8.04
C ILE A 22 -10.16 4.09 -8.75
N VAL A 23 -10.42 3.95 -10.05
CA VAL A 23 -9.71 3.01 -10.94
C VAL A 23 -8.88 3.78 -11.95
N LEU A 24 -7.57 3.51 -11.98
CA LEU A 24 -6.63 4.12 -12.93
C LEU A 24 -6.26 3.12 -14.04
N ASN A 25 -6.04 3.64 -15.25
CA ASN A 25 -5.59 2.82 -16.38
C ASN A 25 -4.08 2.54 -16.29
N PRO A 26 -3.63 1.28 -16.21
CA PRO A 26 -2.22 0.93 -16.04
C PRO A 26 -1.34 1.32 -17.23
N LEU A 27 -1.89 1.43 -18.45
CA LEU A 27 -1.12 1.71 -19.66
C LEU A 27 -0.41 3.08 -19.63
N GLY A 28 -0.95 4.02 -18.84
CA GLY A 28 -0.41 5.36 -18.72
C GLY A 28 0.85 5.46 -17.85
N VAL A 29 1.19 4.42 -17.08
CA VAL A 29 2.31 4.42 -16.14
C VAL A 29 3.65 4.20 -16.85
N PRO A 30 3.86 3.10 -17.61
CA PRO A 30 5.14 2.87 -18.28
C PRO A 30 5.39 3.88 -19.39
N GLY A 31 4.35 4.27 -20.13
CA GLY A 31 4.46 5.21 -21.24
C GLY A 31 4.89 6.62 -20.85
N ARG A 32 4.79 6.99 -19.57
CA ARG A 32 5.24 8.29 -19.03
C ARG A 32 6.47 8.18 -18.13
N MET A 33 7.00 6.96 -17.94
CA MET A 33 8.07 6.65 -16.98
C MET A 33 7.79 7.16 -15.55
N ASN A 34 6.51 7.22 -15.14
CA ASN A 34 6.13 7.71 -13.82
C ASN A 34 5.87 6.56 -12.85
N VAL A 35 6.90 5.78 -12.52
CA VAL A 35 6.79 4.67 -11.56
C VAL A 35 6.52 5.15 -10.12
N GLY A 36 6.84 6.42 -9.82
CA GLY A 36 6.64 7.02 -8.50
C GLY A 36 5.21 6.89 -7.99
N GLN A 37 4.20 6.98 -8.86
CA GLN A 37 2.80 6.78 -8.47
C GLN A 37 2.51 5.37 -7.92
N VAL A 38 3.21 4.35 -8.41
CA VAL A 38 3.05 2.96 -7.94
C VAL A 38 3.71 2.79 -6.58
N LEU A 39 4.92 3.35 -6.41
CA LEU A 39 5.63 3.36 -5.13
C LEU A 39 4.84 4.13 -4.07
N GLU A 40 4.25 5.27 -4.44
CA GLU A 40 3.35 6.05 -3.58
C GLU A 40 2.08 5.26 -3.21
N THR A 41 1.50 4.52 -4.16
CA THR A 41 0.34 3.66 -3.86
C THR A 41 0.70 2.57 -2.85
N HIS A 42 1.86 1.93 -2.98
CA HIS A 42 2.33 0.93 -2.02
C HIS A 42 2.57 1.54 -0.64
N LEU A 43 3.30 2.66 -0.56
CA LEU A 43 3.60 3.33 0.70
C LEU A 43 2.33 3.89 1.36
N GLY A 44 1.39 4.41 0.56
CA GLY A 44 0.09 4.87 1.02
C GLY A 44 -0.73 3.75 1.65
N TRP A 45 -0.72 2.56 1.04
CA TRP A 45 -1.34 1.37 1.63
C TRP A 45 -0.68 0.96 2.94
N ILE A 46 0.66 0.88 2.96
CA ILE A 46 1.44 0.57 4.18
C ILE A 46 1.07 1.54 5.31
N ALA A 47 1.05 2.84 5.04
CA ALA A 47 0.71 3.86 6.01
C ALA A 47 -0.74 3.74 6.50
N ALA A 48 -1.69 3.45 5.61
CA ALA A 48 -3.10 3.24 5.98
C ALA A 48 -3.29 2.01 6.88
N ARG A 49 -2.46 0.96 6.69
CA ARG A 49 -2.53 -0.27 7.49
C ARG A 49 -1.68 -0.23 8.77
N GLY A 50 -0.63 0.57 8.81
CA GLY A 50 0.42 0.46 9.82
C GLY A 50 1.27 -0.80 9.62
N TRP A 51 2.37 -0.91 10.36
CA TRP A 51 3.30 -2.04 10.28
C TRP A 51 3.96 -2.33 11.62
N ASP A 52 4.54 -3.52 11.73
CA ASP A 52 5.41 -3.90 12.85
C ASP A 52 6.61 -4.71 12.33
N VAL A 53 7.79 -4.13 12.47
CA VAL A 53 9.09 -4.70 12.10
C VAL A 53 10.01 -4.84 13.32
N SER A 54 9.45 -4.78 14.53
CA SER A 54 10.20 -4.80 15.80
C SER A 54 10.99 -6.10 15.99
N GLY A 55 10.49 -7.21 15.44
CA GLY A 55 11.11 -8.54 15.54
C GLY A 55 11.92 -8.99 14.32
N LEU A 56 12.16 -8.09 13.35
CA LEU A 56 12.84 -8.41 12.10
C LEU A 56 14.34 -8.09 12.19
N GLU A 57 15.22 -9.01 11.81
CA GLU A 57 16.68 -8.80 11.91
C GLU A 57 17.29 -8.28 10.59
N GLU A 58 16.50 -8.08 9.55
CA GLU A 58 16.96 -7.59 8.26
C GLU A 58 17.45 -6.13 8.32
N ALA A 59 18.50 -5.83 7.55
CA ALA A 59 19.14 -4.50 7.52
C ALA A 59 18.19 -3.36 7.11
N TRP A 60 17.23 -3.62 6.21
CA TRP A 60 16.21 -2.63 5.83
C TRP A 60 15.29 -2.26 7.00
N ALA A 61 14.98 -3.24 7.88
CA ALA A 61 14.14 -3.02 9.04
C ALA A 61 14.91 -2.33 10.18
N GLU A 62 16.22 -2.58 10.29
CA GLU A 62 17.10 -1.88 11.23
C GLU A 62 17.08 -0.36 10.99
N ARG A 63 17.22 0.08 9.73
CA ARG A 63 17.16 1.52 9.36
C ARG A 63 15.84 2.19 9.76
N LEU A 64 14.73 1.44 9.76
CA LEU A 64 13.43 1.95 10.22
C LEU A 64 13.38 2.00 11.75
N ARG A 65 13.88 0.99 12.45
CA ARG A 65 13.95 0.98 13.91
C ARG A 65 14.83 2.10 14.46
N ASP A 66 15.96 2.37 13.82
CA ASP A 66 16.87 3.47 14.19
C ASP A 66 16.21 4.86 14.09
N LYS A 67 15.11 4.95 13.33
CA LYS A 67 14.29 6.17 13.16
C LYS A 67 13.02 6.17 14.02
N ASP A 68 12.93 5.29 15.02
CA ASP A 68 11.74 5.06 15.85
C ASP A 68 10.50 4.61 15.04
N MET A 69 10.72 4.00 13.87
CA MET A 69 9.67 3.49 12.97
C MET A 69 9.53 1.96 13.03
N GLY A 70 9.94 1.34 14.15
CA GLY A 70 9.87 -0.11 14.35
C GLY A 70 8.44 -0.67 14.40
N ARG A 71 7.51 0.11 14.95
CA ARG A 71 6.07 -0.18 14.90
C ARG A 71 5.32 1.12 14.67
N VAL A 72 4.41 1.11 13.71
CA VAL A 72 3.63 2.28 13.32
C VAL A 72 2.15 1.93 13.22
N GLU A 73 1.33 2.77 13.83
CA GLU A 73 -0.12 2.59 13.88
C GLU A 73 -0.78 2.94 12.53
N PRO A 74 -1.96 2.35 12.23
CA PRO A 74 -2.71 2.66 11.01
C PRO A 74 -2.98 4.16 10.84
N TRP A 75 -2.98 4.63 9.59
CA TRP A 75 -3.22 6.03 9.20
C TRP A 75 -2.18 7.04 9.71
N THR A 76 -0.98 6.58 10.04
CA THR A 76 0.14 7.46 10.40
C THR A 76 0.65 8.20 9.17
N LYS A 77 0.84 9.52 9.29
CA LYS A 77 1.45 10.32 8.24
C LYS A 77 2.93 10.01 8.13
N VAL A 78 3.39 9.69 6.93
CA VAL A 78 4.80 9.42 6.61
C VAL A 78 5.35 10.48 5.67
N ALA A 79 6.67 10.66 5.67
CA ALA A 79 7.36 11.59 4.78
C ALA A 79 8.52 10.89 4.07
N THR A 80 8.61 11.07 2.76
CA THR A 80 9.73 10.61 1.93
C THR A 80 10.45 11.82 1.34
N PRO A 81 11.58 12.26 1.92
CA PRO A 81 12.39 13.34 1.33
C PRO A 81 12.77 13.01 -0.11
N VAL A 82 12.78 14.01 -0.99
CA VAL A 82 12.91 13.83 -2.46
C VAL A 82 14.14 13.00 -2.86
N PHE A 83 15.24 13.06 -2.10
CA PHE A 83 16.50 12.38 -2.42
C PHE A 83 17.00 11.40 -1.36
N ASP A 84 16.25 11.18 -0.28
CA ASP A 84 16.61 10.26 0.82
C ASP A 84 15.36 9.55 1.37
N GLY A 85 14.41 9.28 0.47
CA GLY A 85 13.11 8.70 0.81
C GLY A 85 13.20 7.22 1.19
N ALA A 86 12.04 6.57 1.15
CA ALA A 86 11.96 5.13 1.33
C ALA A 86 12.67 4.41 0.16
N HIS A 87 13.51 3.44 0.50
CA HIS A 87 14.16 2.55 -0.45
C HIS A 87 13.22 1.43 -0.88
N GLU A 88 13.46 0.84 -2.06
CA GLU A 88 12.62 -0.22 -2.60
C GLU A 88 12.52 -1.43 -1.66
N GLU A 89 13.64 -1.85 -1.07
CA GLU A 89 13.70 -2.96 -0.11
C GLU A 89 12.85 -2.69 1.14
N GLU A 90 12.83 -1.44 1.62
CA GLU A 90 11.98 -1.03 2.74
C GLU A 90 10.49 -1.12 2.34
N ILE A 91 10.11 -0.64 1.16
CA ILE A 91 8.71 -0.68 0.70
C ILE A 91 8.23 -2.14 0.54
N VAL A 92 9.03 -3.00 -0.09
CA VAL A 92 8.68 -4.42 -0.29
C VAL A 92 8.62 -5.15 1.05
N GLY A 93 9.61 -4.96 1.92
CA GLY A 93 9.63 -5.56 3.26
C GLY A 93 8.45 -5.09 4.12
N LEU A 94 8.07 -3.82 4.03
CA LEU A 94 6.93 -3.25 4.74
C LEU A 94 5.59 -3.81 4.27
N LEU A 95 5.40 -4.07 2.97
CA LEU A 95 4.20 -4.77 2.48
C LEU A 95 4.05 -6.14 3.16
N GLY A 96 5.17 -6.84 3.36
CA GLY A 96 5.30 -8.08 4.14
C GLY A 96 5.17 -7.93 5.66
N SER A 97 5.07 -6.71 6.17
CA SER A 97 5.06 -6.42 7.62
C SER A 97 3.87 -5.56 8.06
N THR A 98 2.90 -5.29 7.18
CA THR A 98 1.70 -4.51 7.54
C THR A 98 0.83 -5.20 8.60
N LEU A 99 0.18 -4.42 9.45
CA LEU A 99 -0.71 -4.97 10.49
C LEU A 99 -1.93 -5.65 9.87
N LEU A 100 -2.38 -6.72 10.52
CA LEU A 100 -3.59 -7.46 10.14
C LEU A 100 -4.83 -6.58 10.32
N ASN A 101 -5.86 -6.82 9.51
CA ASN A 101 -7.17 -6.20 9.72
C ASN A 101 -7.90 -6.83 10.92
N ARG A 102 -9.11 -6.32 11.20
CA ARG A 102 -9.99 -6.82 12.28
C ARG A 102 -10.21 -8.33 12.18
N ASP A 103 -10.22 -8.86 10.96
CA ASP A 103 -10.53 -10.26 10.67
C ASP A 103 -9.26 -11.13 10.61
N GLY A 104 -8.10 -10.57 11.00
CA GLY A 104 -6.83 -11.28 11.09
C GLY A 104 -6.16 -11.56 9.75
N SER A 105 -6.59 -10.91 8.66
CA SER A 105 -6.03 -11.09 7.33
C SER A 105 -5.25 -9.87 6.83
N ARG A 106 -4.34 -10.11 5.90
CA ARG A 106 -3.65 -9.08 5.14
C ARG A 106 -4.13 -9.13 3.69
N MET A 107 -4.77 -8.05 3.25
CA MET A 107 -5.43 -8.00 1.94
C MET A 107 -4.46 -7.77 0.77
N VAL A 108 -3.34 -7.09 1.01
CA VAL A 108 -2.30 -6.84 0.02
C VAL A 108 -1.10 -7.71 0.34
N GLY A 109 -0.66 -8.51 -0.62
CA GLY A 109 0.53 -9.35 -0.49
C GLY A 109 1.83 -8.55 -0.59
N GLU A 110 2.96 -9.24 -0.37
CA GLU A 110 4.31 -8.68 -0.45
C GLU A 110 4.63 -8.07 -1.83
N ASN A 111 3.95 -8.54 -2.87
CA ASN A 111 4.08 -8.02 -4.23
C ASN A 111 3.30 -6.71 -4.48
N GLY A 112 2.63 -6.16 -3.46
CA GLY A 112 1.85 -4.93 -3.54
C GLY A 112 0.48 -5.09 -4.19
N LYS A 113 0.01 -6.34 -4.39
CA LYS A 113 -1.26 -6.63 -5.07
C LYS A 113 -2.27 -7.24 -4.11
N ALA A 114 -3.54 -6.91 -4.33
CA ALA A 114 -4.69 -7.55 -3.69
C ALA A 114 -5.55 -8.24 -4.74
N ARG A 115 -6.34 -9.23 -4.30
CA ARG A 115 -7.44 -9.75 -5.09
C ARG A 115 -8.65 -8.81 -4.93
N LEU A 116 -9.27 -8.48 -6.06
CA LEU A 116 -10.52 -7.72 -6.10
C LEU A 116 -11.63 -8.61 -6.66
N PHE A 117 -12.86 -8.35 -6.22
CA PHE A 117 -14.09 -8.93 -6.74
C PHE A 117 -14.79 -7.90 -7.62
N ASP A 118 -15.44 -8.37 -8.69
CA ASP A 118 -16.24 -7.51 -9.56
C ASP A 118 -17.58 -7.22 -8.88
N GLY A 119 -17.96 -5.94 -8.75
CA GLY A 119 -19.25 -5.54 -8.17
C GLY A 119 -20.45 -5.89 -9.05
N ARG A 120 -20.22 -6.20 -10.33
CA ARG A 120 -21.28 -6.44 -11.32
C ARG A 120 -21.58 -7.91 -11.61
N SER A 121 -20.72 -8.85 -11.20
CA SER A 121 -20.84 -10.27 -11.57
C SER A 121 -20.59 -11.23 -10.42
#